data_AF-A0A535Q7V5-F1
#
_entry.id   AF-A0A535Q7V5-F1
#
_cell.length_a   1.000
_cell.length_b   1.000
_cell.length_c   1.000
_cell.angle_alpha   90.00
_cell.angle_beta   90.00
_cell.angle_gamma   90.00
#
_symmetry.space_group_name_H-M   'P 1'
#
loop_
_entity.id
_entity.type
_entity.pdbx_description
1 polymer ?
#
loop_
_entity_poly.entity_id
_entity_poly.type
_entity_poly.pdbx_seq_one_letter_code
_entity_poly.pdbx_strand_id
1 'polypeptide(L)'
;MKSAARTVLTTERRLGAGQVLRTGTKAAYRGVGELGGEMHLVRTELAAGDAAPRGEALACIAHLTDLHVTDTQSPARFEFINREAADPRFRELLTMQRPHELLNTHAIGAAVRAINSVAAGPLTGAPVQLVAMTGDAVDNTQRNELTNFLSLLDGGSVRPDSGAPGYDGVQGTDWPGDIYWKPEGQPDGDPFQRNLGFPHRPGLLDAATQPFQSDGLAVPWLRCWGNHEQVCQGVGVVTPELARAMAGSRKPIELPPGLDRDRAVDIFVANPER
;
A
#
# COMPACT_ATOMS: atom_id res chain seq x y z
N MET A 1 7.76 1.06 34.96
CA MET A 1 7.77 0.41 33.62
C MET A 1 6.34 0.00 33.29
N LYS A 2 5.71 0.60 32.28
CA LYS A 2 4.42 0.09 31.78
C LYS A 2 4.73 -1.28 31.16
N SER A 3 4.01 -2.32 31.57
CA SER A 3 4.05 -3.61 30.89
C SER A 3 3.86 -3.37 29.40
N ALA A 4 4.75 -3.89 28.56
CA ALA A 4 4.57 -3.80 27.11
C ALA A 4 3.19 -4.41 26.80
N ALA A 5 2.34 -3.64 26.11
CA ALA A 5 1.01 -4.13 25.75
C ALA A 5 1.20 -5.44 24.96
N ARG A 6 0.60 -6.52 25.45
CA ARG A 6 0.63 -7.82 24.79
C ARG A 6 0.08 -7.67 23.37
N THR A 7 0.82 -8.17 22.39
CA THR A 7 0.38 -8.17 20.99
C THR A 7 -0.90 -8.97 20.82
N VAL A 8 -1.87 -8.38 20.17
CA VAL A 8 -3.16 -9.01 19.89
C VAL A 8 -3.09 -9.59 18.49
N LEU A 9 -3.19 -10.92 18.39
CA LEU A 9 -3.20 -11.63 17.11
C LEU A 9 -4.63 -11.73 16.55
N THR A 10 -4.74 -11.98 15.25
CA THR A 10 -6.02 -12.17 14.56
C THR A 10 -6.82 -13.35 15.11
N THR A 11 -6.17 -14.34 15.71
CA THR A 11 -6.82 -15.45 16.44
C THR A 11 -7.68 -14.97 17.60
N GLU A 12 -7.38 -13.80 18.16
CA GLU A 12 -8.12 -13.24 19.29
C GLU A 12 -9.06 -12.13 18.85
N ARG A 13 -8.55 -11.20 18.02
CA ARG A 13 -9.30 -10.05 17.51
C ARG A 13 -8.78 -9.66 16.16
N ARG A 14 -9.69 -9.34 15.26
CA ARG A 14 -9.37 -8.84 13.92
C ARG A 14 -9.90 -7.43 13.72
N LEU A 15 -9.35 -6.73 12.75
CA LEU A 15 -9.88 -5.44 12.30
C LEU A 15 -11.00 -5.66 11.30
N GLY A 16 -12.00 -4.79 11.31
CA GLY A 16 -13.10 -4.82 10.36
C GLY A 16 -13.84 -3.49 10.27
N ALA A 17 -14.98 -3.50 9.59
CA ALA A 17 -15.81 -2.30 9.44
C ALA A 17 -16.42 -1.90 10.78
N GLY A 18 -16.03 -0.75 11.30
CA GLY A 18 -16.54 -0.17 12.55
C GLY A 18 -17.78 0.71 12.34
N GLN A 19 -17.96 1.65 13.26
CA GLN A 19 -19.05 2.61 13.20
C GLN A 19 -18.97 3.48 11.94
N VAL A 20 -20.14 3.89 11.44
CA VAL A 20 -20.22 4.90 10.39
C VAL A 20 -19.73 6.23 10.96
N LEU A 21 -18.69 6.80 10.36
CA LEU A 21 -18.17 8.11 10.73
C LEU A 21 -18.81 9.22 9.89
N ARG A 22 -19.16 8.89 8.64
CA ARG A 22 -19.78 9.82 7.71
C ARG A 22 -20.56 9.07 6.64
N THR A 23 -21.63 9.66 6.13
CA THR A 23 -22.45 9.08 5.06
C THR A 23 -22.35 9.96 3.82
N GLY A 24 -21.90 9.39 2.71
CA GLY A 24 -22.00 10.01 1.40
C GLY A 24 -23.26 9.57 0.65
N THR A 25 -23.48 10.14 -0.53
CA THR A 25 -24.68 9.86 -1.35
C THR A 25 -24.76 8.43 -1.89
N LYS A 26 -23.62 7.72 -2.00
CA LYS A 26 -23.55 6.34 -2.51
C LYS A 26 -23.17 5.30 -1.46
N ALA A 27 -22.34 5.67 -0.47
CA ALA A 27 -21.88 4.76 0.56
C ALA A 27 -21.51 5.49 1.86
N ALA A 28 -21.43 4.73 2.95
CA ALA A 28 -20.96 5.21 4.25
C ALA A 28 -19.45 4.98 4.42
N TYR A 29 -18.74 5.99 4.91
CA TYR A 29 -17.37 5.86 5.39
C TYR A 29 -17.36 5.37 6.82
N ARG A 30 -16.65 4.27 7.06
CA ARG A 30 -16.58 3.61 8.36
C ARG A 30 -15.19 3.74 8.96
N GLY A 31 -15.15 3.86 10.29
CA GLY A 31 -13.91 3.68 11.02
C GLY A 31 -13.47 2.22 10.98
N VAL A 32 -12.23 1.97 11.40
CA VAL A 32 -11.76 0.61 11.69
C VAL A 32 -12.29 0.23 13.08
N GLY A 33 -13.00 -0.89 13.15
CA GLY A 33 -13.48 -1.48 14.38
C GLY A 33 -12.77 -2.80 14.68
N GLU A 34 -12.93 -3.26 15.92
CA GLU A 34 -12.43 -4.56 16.37
C GLU A 34 -13.57 -5.57 16.31
N LEU A 35 -13.31 -6.72 15.68
CA LEU A 35 -14.24 -7.84 15.60
C LEU A 35 -13.67 -9.06 16.32
N GLY A 36 -14.53 -10.04 16.58
CA GLY A 36 -14.09 -11.33 17.13
C GLY A 36 -13.02 -11.99 16.25
N GLY A 37 -12.03 -12.60 16.90
CA GLY A 37 -10.91 -13.25 16.24
C GLY A 37 -11.29 -14.46 15.39
N GLU A 38 -10.33 -14.86 14.57
CA GLU A 38 -10.41 -15.99 13.65
C GLU A 38 -9.52 -17.13 14.18
N MET A 39 -10.12 -18.03 14.97
CA MET A 39 -9.42 -19.17 15.55
C MET A 39 -8.89 -20.11 14.46
N HIS A 40 -7.72 -20.69 14.71
CA HIS A 40 -7.20 -21.76 13.86
C HIS A 40 -8.09 -23.00 13.95
N LEU A 41 -8.43 -23.56 12.79
CA LEU A 41 -9.25 -24.75 12.66
C LEU A 41 -8.43 -25.85 12.00
N VAL A 42 -8.53 -27.07 12.53
CA VAL A 42 -8.01 -28.26 11.86
C VAL A 42 -8.99 -28.66 10.76
N ARG A 43 -8.50 -28.74 9.52
CA ARG A 43 -9.29 -29.07 8.32
C ARG A 43 -9.10 -30.55 7.96
N THR A 44 -9.74 -31.46 8.71
CA THR A 44 -9.62 -32.92 8.53
C THR A 44 -10.28 -33.42 7.24
N GLU A 45 -11.05 -32.59 6.56
CA GLU A 45 -11.68 -32.94 5.29
C GLU A 45 -10.76 -32.73 4.06
N LEU A 46 -9.61 -32.05 4.22
CA LEU A 46 -8.63 -31.84 3.14
C LEU A 46 -7.66 -33.02 2.97
N ALA A 47 -7.48 -33.83 4.01
CA ALA A 47 -6.68 -35.05 3.98
C ALA A 47 -7.14 -35.99 5.09
N ALA A 48 -7.25 -37.29 4.80
CA ALA A 48 -7.54 -38.29 5.83
C ALA A 48 -6.37 -38.38 6.83
N GLY A 49 -6.65 -38.30 8.13
CA GLY A 49 -5.65 -38.52 9.18
C GLY A 49 -6.00 -37.88 10.53
N ASP A 50 -5.20 -38.22 11.55
CA ASP A 50 -5.32 -37.74 12.93
C ASP A 50 -4.55 -36.43 13.15
N ALA A 51 -4.72 -35.46 12.23
CA ALA A 51 -4.03 -34.18 12.31
C ALA A 51 -4.40 -33.46 13.62
N ALA A 52 -3.46 -33.43 14.57
CA ALA A 52 -3.59 -32.66 15.80
C ALA A 52 -2.72 -31.41 15.69
N PRO A 53 -3.16 -30.25 16.22
CA PRO A 53 -2.35 -29.04 16.29
C PRO A 53 -1.33 -29.15 17.43
N ARG A 54 -0.63 -30.28 17.51
CA ARG A 54 0.32 -30.63 18.56
C ARG A 54 1.57 -31.16 17.87
N GLY A 55 2.65 -30.42 18.02
CA GLY A 55 3.95 -30.78 17.45
C GLY A 55 5.01 -29.77 17.88
N GLU A 56 6.26 -30.18 17.80
CA GLU A 56 7.40 -29.29 17.96
C GLU A 56 7.53 -28.39 16.73
N ALA A 57 7.70 -27.09 16.94
CA ALA A 57 7.94 -26.16 15.85
C ALA A 57 9.39 -26.29 15.35
N LEU A 58 9.57 -26.60 14.07
CA LEU A 58 10.89 -26.56 13.43
C LEU A 58 11.34 -25.12 13.13
N ALA A 59 10.39 -24.25 12.77
CA ALA A 59 10.62 -22.83 12.52
C ALA A 59 9.34 -22.01 12.72
N CYS A 60 9.49 -20.72 13.01
CA CYS A 60 8.41 -19.75 12.98
C CYS A 60 8.83 -18.54 12.13
N ILE A 61 8.11 -18.32 11.04
CA ILE A 61 8.41 -17.32 10.02
C ILE A 61 7.24 -16.34 9.94
N ALA A 62 7.53 -15.05 10.03
CA ALA A 62 6.57 -14.01 9.65
C ALA A 62 6.63 -13.81 8.14
N HIS A 63 5.49 -13.79 7.47
CA HIS A 63 5.41 -13.68 6.02
C HIS A 63 4.81 -12.32 5.62
N LEU A 64 5.54 -11.59 4.78
CA LEU A 64 5.16 -10.31 4.20
C LEU A 64 5.15 -10.41 2.68
N THR A 65 4.30 -9.63 2.04
CA THR A 65 4.20 -9.52 0.58
C THR A 65 3.46 -8.23 0.21
N ASP A 66 3.59 -7.76 -1.02
CA ASP A 66 2.73 -6.72 -1.62
C ASP A 66 2.68 -5.41 -0.84
N LEU A 67 3.81 -5.02 -0.23
CA LEU A 67 3.92 -3.77 0.53
C LEU A 67 3.74 -2.56 -0.38
N HIS A 68 4.20 -2.67 -1.63
CA HIS A 68 4.13 -1.62 -2.64
C HIS A 68 4.58 -0.27 -2.08
N VAL A 69 5.81 -0.17 -1.56
CA VAL A 69 6.39 1.11 -1.13
C VAL A 69 6.33 2.06 -2.32
N THR A 70 5.44 3.04 -2.23
CA THR A 70 5.01 3.86 -3.37
C THR A 70 5.54 5.28 -3.26
N ASP A 71 6.16 5.79 -4.32
CA ASP A 71 6.38 7.22 -4.52
C ASP A 71 5.13 7.86 -5.13
N THR A 72 4.26 8.39 -4.28
CA THR A 72 2.97 8.96 -4.69
C THR A 72 3.10 10.27 -5.50
N GLN A 73 4.28 10.88 -5.48
CA GLN A 73 4.59 12.13 -6.16
C GLN A 73 5.35 11.88 -7.47
N SER A 74 5.70 10.63 -7.76
CA SER A 74 6.42 10.27 -8.99
C SER A 74 5.69 10.79 -10.23
N PRO A 75 6.40 11.42 -11.18
CA PRO A 75 5.82 11.84 -12.45
C PRO A 75 5.38 10.67 -13.34
N ALA A 76 5.89 9.47 -13.10
CA ALA A 76 5.52 8.26 -13.85
C ALA A 76 4.45 7.44 -13.10
N ARG A 77 3.54 8.15 -12.45
CA ARG A 77 2.31 7.56 -11.94
C ARG A 77 1.19 7.87 -12.93
N PHE A 78 0.38 6.87 -13.20
CA PHE A 78 -0.66 6.93 -14.21
C PHE A 78 -2.05 7.05 -13.58
N GLU A 79 -2.16 7.85 -12.51
CA GLU A 79 -3.39 7.94 -11.71
C GLU A 79 -4.60 8.43 -12.51
N PHE A 80 -4.39 9.15 -13.62
CA PHE A 80 -5.45 9.63 -14.49
C PHE A 80 -6.23 8.49 -15.16
N ILE A 81 -5.63 7.29 -15.30
CA ILE A 81 -6.30 6.10 -15.84
C ILE A 81 -7.52 5.70 -15.01
N ASN A 82 -7.54 6.04 -13.70
CA ASN A 82 -8.71 5.81 -12.85
C ASN A 82 -10.00 6.49 -13.36
N ARG A 83 -9.90 7.49 -14.25
CA ARG A 83 -11.06 8.10 -14.92
C ARG A 83 -11.83 7.08 -15.78
N GLU A 84 -11.13 6.07 -16.29
CA GLU A 84 -11.67 5.04 -17.18
C GLU A 84 -12.26 3.85 -16.42
N ALA A 85 -12.55 3.97 -15.12
CA ALA A 85 -13.07 2.88 -14.28
C ALA A 85 -14.39 2.25 -14.76
N ALA A 86 -15.16 2.97 -15.57
CA ALA A 86 -16.39 2.45 -16.17
C ALA A 86 -16.16 1.72 -17.52
N ASP A 87 -14.97 1.82 -18.10
CA ASP A 87 -14.61 1.22 -19.38
C ASP A 87 -13.90 -0.13 -19.15
N PRO A 88 -14.52 -1.27 -19.51
CA PRO A 88 -13.96 -2.59 -19.21
C PRO A 88 -12.61 -2.86 -19.88
N ARG A 89 -12.24 -2.08 -20.92
CA ARG A 89 -10.95 -2.20 -21.61
C ARG A 89 -9.77 -1.80 -20.73
N PHE A 90 -10.00 -0.98 -19.71
CA PHE A 90 -8.98 -0.51 -18.78
C PHE A 90 -8.90 -1.37 -17.51
N ARG A 91 -9.70 -2.44 -17.38
CA ARG A 91 -9.81 -3.21 -16.13
C ARG A 91 -8.47 -3.73 -15.62
N GLU A 92 -7.59 -4.20 -16.50
CA GLU A 92 -6.26 -4.73 -16.12
C GLU A 92 -5.27 -3.64 -15.72
N LEU A 93 -5.59 -2.37 -15.99
CA LEU A 93 -4.80 -1.21 -15.58
C LEU A 93 -5.34 -0.57 -14.29
N LEU A 94 -6.42 -1.09 -13.71
CA LEU A 94 -7.07 -0.45 -12.57
C LEU A 94 -6.89 -1.26 -11.29
N THR A 95 -6.61 -0.64 -10.14
CA THR A 95 -6.55 0.83 -9.88
C THR A 95 -5.11 1.37 -9.90
N MET A 96 -4.88 2.54 -10.49
CA MET A 96 -3.56 3.20 -10.53
C MET A 96 -3.28 4.12 -9.33
N GLN A 97 -4.32 4.45 -8.57
CA GLN A 97 -4.28 5.35 -7.41
C GLN A 97 -5.22 4.82 -6.33
N ARG A 98 -4.77 4.79 -5.06
CA ARG A 98 -5.61 4.42 -3.91
C ARG A 98 -5.70 5.63 -2.96
N PRO A 99 -6.88 6.02 -2.45
CA PRO A 99 -7.04 7.25 -1.68
C PRO A 99 -6.11 7.43 -0.48
N HIS A 100 -5.74 6.33 0.20
CA HIS A 100 -4.87 6.37 1.38
C HIS A 100 -3.41 6.02 1.10
N GLU A 101 -2.99 5.87 -0.16
CA GLU A 101 -1.64 5.39 -0.48
C GLU A 101 -0.51 6.34 -0.04
N LEU A 102 -0.79 7.63 0.15
CA LEU A 102 0.19 8.56 0.74
C LEU A 102 0.61 8.15 2.17
N LEU A 103 -0.24 7.41 2.88
CA LEU A 103 0.05 6.88 4.22
C LEU A 103 0.78 5.52 4.18
N ASN A 104 1.13 5.01 3.00
CA ASN A 104 1.69 3.66 2.81
C ASN A 104 2.94 3.41 3.66
N THR A 105 3.94 4.31 3.62
CA THR A 105 5.18 4.14 4.41
C THR A 105 4.91 4.12 5.92
N HIS A 106 3.99 4.94 6.41
CA HIS A 106 3.57 4.94 7.82
C HIS A 106 2.83 3.66 8.21
N ALA A 107 1.98 3.14 7.33
CA ALA A 107 1.29 1.87 7.52
C ALA A 107 2.28 0.69 7.56
N ILE A 108 3.29 0.69 6.69
CA ILE A 108 4.36 -0.33 6.70
C ILE A 108 5.20 -0.22 7.97
N GLY A 109 5.56 1.00 8.40
CA GLY A 109 6.25 1.20 9.68
C GLY A 109 5.44 0.69 10.88
N ALA A 110 4.12 0.82 10.85
CA ALA A 110 3.24 0.20 11.85
C ALA A 110 3.23 -1.33 11.75
N ALA A 111 3.26 -1.90 10.55
CA ALA A 111 3.38 -3.34 10.34
C ALA A 111 4.70 -3.90 10.89
N VAL A 112 5.82 -3.22 10.66
CA VAL A 112 7.14 -3.58 11.23
C VAL A 112 7.08 -3.62 12.76
N ARG A 113 6.53 -2.57 13.39
CA ARG A 113 6.34 -2.55 14.85
C ARG A 113 5.44 -3.68 15.35
N ALA A 114 4.37 -3.98 14.61
CA ALA A 114 3.46 -5.07 14.96
C ALA A 114 4.14 -6.44 14.87
N ILE A 115 4.98 -6.67 13.87
CA ILE A 115 5.77 -7.91 13.74
C ILE A 115 6.77 -8.03 14.89
N ASN A 116 7.50 -6.95 15.19
CA ASN A 116 8.46 -6.94 16.30
C ASN A 116 7.81 -7.19 17.66
N SER A 117 6.52 -6.88 17.81
CA SER A 117 5.79 -7.14 19.04
C SER A 117 5.26 -8.59 19.13
N VAL A 118 5.27 -9.39 18.05
CA VAL A 118 4.89 -10.81 18.09
C VAL A 118 5.98 -11.61 18.82
N ALA A 119 5.77 -11.87 20.11
CA ALA A 119 6.72 -12.61 20.93
C ALA A 119 6.83 -14.10 20.54
N ALA A 120 5.73 -14.71 20.10
CA ALA A 120 5.63 -16.13 19.82
C ALA A 120 4.48 -16.44 18.85
N GLY A 121 4.66 -17.50 18.05
CA GLY A 121 3.64 -18.02 17.15
C GLY A 121 2.42 -18.58 17.92
N PRO A 122 1.18 -18.33 17.44
CA PRO A 122 -0.04 -18.62 18.20
C PRO A 122 -0.33 -20.10 18.47
N LEU A 123 0.23 -21.02 17.67
CA LEU A 123 -0.02 -22.46 17.81
C LEU A 123 1.02 -23.17 18.67
N THR A 124 2.29 -22.86 18.45
CA THR A 124 3.41 -23.63 19.00
C THR A 124 4.18 -22.88 20.08
N GLY A 125 3.92 -21.58 20.25
CA GLY A 125 4.68 -20.73 21.17
C GLY A 125 6.13 -20.46 20.74
N ALA A 126 6.54 -20.91 19.55
CA ALA A 126 7.89 -20.69 19.05
C ALA A 126 8.12 -19.21 18.72
N PRO A 127 9.28 -18.63 19.06
CA PRO A 127 9.59 -17.24 18.71
C PRO A 127 9.71 -17.10 17.20
N VAL A 128 9.32 -15.94 16.65
CA VAL A 128 9.59 -15.62 15.25
C VAL A 128 11.10 -15.56 15.04
N GLN A 129 11.62 -16.31 14.07
CA GLN A 129 13.06 -16.43 13.81
C GLN A 129 13.50 -15.70 12.54
N LEU A 130 12.57 -15.49 11.61
CA LEU A 130 12.83 -14.93 10.30
C LEU A 130 11.58 -14.22 9.79
N VAL A 131 11.77 -13.16 9.01
CA VAL A 131 10.72 -12.58 8.17
C VAL A 131 11.00 -12.90 6.69
N ALA A 132 10.04 -13.44 5.98
CA ALA A 132 10.12 -13.65 4.54
C ALA A 132 9.27 -12.60 3.81
N MET A 133 9.87 -11.80 2.94
CA MET A 133 9.17 -10.88 2.04
C MET A 133 9.11 -11.50 0.64
N THR A 134 7.92 -11.88 0.16
CA THR A 134 7.81 -12.72 -1.05
C THR A 134 7.61 -12.00 -2.37
N GLY A 135 7.70 -10.67 -2.40
CA GLY A 135 7.67 -9.89 -3.64
C GLY A 135 6.84 -8.62 -3.51
N ASP A 136 6.93 -7.76 -4.51
CA ASP A 136 6.18 -6.51 -4.63
C ASP A 136 6.39 -5.58 -3.41
N ALA A 137 7.66 -5.39 -3.10
CA ALA A 137 8.14 -4.53 -2.04
C ALA A 137 8.07 -3.05 -2.42
N VAL A 138 8.38 -2.70 -3.66
CA VAL A 138 8.24 -1.34 -4.22
C VAL A 138 7.08 -1.29 -5.22
N ASP A 139 6.72 -0.11 -5.73
CA ASP A 139 5.60 0.03 -6.67
C ASP A 139 6.05 0.23 -8.12
N ASN A 140 7.10 1.02 -8.34
CA ASN A 140 7.41 1.59 -9.63
C ASN A 140 8.87 1.41 -10.06
N THR A 141 9.56 0.41 -9.51
CA THR A 141 10.99 0.13 -9.75
C THR A 141 11.94 1.28 -9.36
N GLN A 142 11.47 2.27 -8.57
CA GLN A 142 12.24 3.48 -8.34
C GLN A 142 13.23 3.32 -7.17
N ARG A 143 14.38 4.00 -7.29
CA ARG A 143 15.44 3.96 -6.26
C ARG A 143 14.99 4.54 -4.92
N ASN A 144 14.20 5.61 -4.91
CA ASN A 144 13.68 6.22 -3.68
C ASN A 144 12.69 5.28 -2.96
N GLU A 145 11.85 4.55 -3.70
CA GLU A 145 10.99 3.51 -3.15
C GLU A 145 11.81 2.38 -2.51
N LEU A 146 12.82 1.87 -3.23
CA LEU A 146 13.72 0.83 -2.70
C LEU A 146 14.47 1.32 -1.45
N THR A 147 14.92 2.58 -1.45
CA THR A 147 15.60 3.18 -0.30
C THR A 147 14.67 3.25 0.90
N ASN A 148 13.43 3.69 0.72
CA ASN A 148 12.43 3.74 1.79
C ASN A 148 12.07 2.33 2.28
N PHE A 149 11.92 1.35 1.38
CA PHE A 149 11.70 -0.06 1.73
C PHE A 149 12.82 -0.61 2.62
N LEU A 150 14.09 -0.40 2.23
CA LEU A 150 15.23 -0.84 3.04
C LEU A 150 15.27 -0.11 4.38
N SER A 151 15.09 1.21 4.42
CA SER A 151 14.99 1.95 5.69
C SER A 151 13.84 1.45 6.58
N LEU A 152 12.72 1.01 6.00
CA LEU A 152 11.59 0.47 6.75
C LEU A 152 11.95 -0.87 7.40
N LEU A 153 12.57 -1.80 6.67
CA LEU A 153 12.86 -3.15 7.15
C LEU A 153 14.20 -3.30 7.89
N ASP A 154 15.25 -2.60 7.48
CA ASP A 154 16.55 -2.60 8.16
C ASP A 154 16.62 -1.59 9.31
N GLY A 155 15.67 -0.65 9.34
CA GLY A 155 15.67 0.49 10.24
C GLY A 155 16.41 1.70 9.67
N GLY A 156 16.08 2.87 10.20
CA GLY A 156 16.68 4.14 9.78
C GLY A 156 15.68 5.15 9.21
N SER A 157 16.20 6.14 8.49
CA SER A 157 15.41 7.29 8.03
C SER A 157 14.57 6.94 6.80
N VAL A 158 13.25 7.00 6.97
CA VAL A 158 12.27 6.93 5.88
C VAL A 158 11.93 8.35 5.45
N ARG A 159 11.89 8.60 4.13
CA ARG A 159 11.62 9.91 3.53
C ARG A 159 10.49 9.76 2.51
N PRO A 160 9.22 9.90 2.94
CA PRO A 160 8.08 9.75 2.04
C PRO A 160 7.99 10.86 1.00
N ASP A 161 8.50 12.06 1.32
CA ASP A 161 8.56 13.16 0.38
C ASP A 161 9.54 12.89 -0.78
N SER A 162 9.15 13.26 -2.00
CA SER A 162 9.97 13.15 -3.20
C SER A 162 9.80 14.41 -4.06
N GLY A 163 10.82 14.75 -4.86
CA GLY A 163 10.80 15.97 -5.66
C GLY A 163 11.12 17.24 -4.87
N ALA A 164 10.34 18.29 -5.10
CA ALA A 164 10.48 19.58 -4.40
C ALA A 164 9.90 19.48 -2.98
N PRO A 165 10.32 20.34 -2.02
CA PRO A 165 9.80 20.28 -0.67
C PRO A 165 8.27 20.48 -0.61
N GLY A 166 7.59 19.55 0.05
CA GLY A 166 6.13 19.56 0.20
C GLY A 166 5.43 18.63 -0.80
N TYR A 167 4.18 18.28 -0.51
CA TYR A 167 3.44 17.32 -1.32
C TYR A 167 3.05 17.89 -2.71
N ASP A 168 3.57 17.27 -3.76
CA ASP A 168 3.26 17.49 -5.17
C ASP A 168 2.62 16.23 -5.78
N GLY A 169 1.29 16.15 -5.70
CA GLY A 169 0.55 14.99 -6.19
C GLY A 169 -0.95 15.20 -6.29
N VAL A 170 -1.65 14.16 -6.75
CA VAL A 170 -3.06 14.24 -7.19
C VAL A 170 -4.05 14.59 -6.07
N GLN A 171 -3.64 14.45 -4.80
CA GLN A 171 -4.45 14.81 -3.64
C GLN A 171 -4.34 16.29 -3.26
N GLY A 172 -3.45 17.04 -3.91
CA GLY A 172 -3.25 18.48 -3.73
C GLY A 172 -4.50 19.28 -4.11
N THR A 173 -4.72 20.40 -3.42
CA THR A 173 -5.92 21.22 -3.63
C THR A 173 -5.90 21.93 -4.98
N ASP A 174 -4.72 22.29 -5.45
CA ASP A 174 -4.41 22.92 -6.73
C ASP A 174 -4.31 21.95 -7.92
N TRP A 175 -4.28 20.62 -7.67
CA TRP A 175 -4.27 19.63 -8.74
C TRP A 175 -5.54 19.74 -9.61
N PRO A 176 -5.43 19.76 -10.95
CA PRO A 176 -6.58 20.00 -11.83
C PRO A 176 -7.58 18.82 -11.90
N GLY A 177 -7.18 17.61 -11.53
CA GLY A 177 -8.04 16.43 -11.57
C GLY A 177 -9.08 16.37 -10.44
N ASP A 178 -10.28 15.86 -10.75
CA ASP A 178 -11.45 15.82 -9.86
C ASP A 178 -11.84 14.39 -9.41
N ILE A 179 -11.08 13.38 -9.83
CA ILE A 179 -11.35 11.96 -9.53
C ILE A 179 -10.62 11.46 -8.28
N TYR A 180 -10.03 12.34 -7.46
CA TYR A 180 -9.20 11.98 -6.32
C TYR A 180 -9.82 12.47 -5.02
N TRP A 181 -9.54 11.76 -3.92
CA TRP A 181 -9.82 12.29 -2.59
C TRP A 181 -8.81 13.38 -2.25
N LYS A 182 -9.31 14.60 -2.00
CA LYS A 182 -8.52 15.76 -1.60
C LYS A 182 -8.74 16.05 -0.12
N PRO A 183 -7.93 15.46 0.80
CA PRO A 183 -8.17 15.54 2.24
C PRO A 183 -8.25 16.97 2.76
N GLU A 184 -7.49 17.90 2.17
CA GLU A 184 -7.40 19.30 2.59
C GLU A 184 -8.22 20.25 1.71
N GLY A 185 -8.91 19.72 0.69
CA GLY A 185 -9.80 20.49 -0.16
C GLY A 185 -11.06 20.91 0.58
N GLN A 186 -11.90 21.72 -0.07
CA GLN A 186 -13.20 22.11 0.49
C GLN A 186 -13.99 20.87 0.94
N PRO A 187 -14.65 20.89 2.11
CA PRO A 187 -15.54 19.82 2.52
C PRO A 187 -16.57 19.54 1.42
N ASP A 188 -16.77 18.27 1.08
CA ASP A 188 -17.64 17.88 -0.06
C ASP A 188 -17.20 18.42 -1.43
N GLY A 189 -15.95 18.89 -1.55
CA GLY A 189 -15.39 19.41 -2.80
C GLY A 189 -15.11 18.32 -3.84
N ASP A 190 -14.88 17.08 -3.42
CA ASP A 190 -14.54 15.96 -4.31
C ASP A 190 -15.54 14.78 -4.22
N PRO A 191 -15.55 13.87 -5.22
CA PRO A 191 -16.46 12.72 -5.25
C PRO A 191 -16.26 11.73 -4.10
N PHE A 192 -15.06 11.56 -3.56
CA PHE A 192 -14.82 10.65 -2.43
C PHE A 192 -15.49 11.18 -1.16
N GLN A 193 -15.38 12.48 -0.92
CA GLN A 193 -16.05 13.13 0.20
C GLN A 193 -17.58 13.08 0.03
N ARG A 194 -18.12 13.60 -1.08
CA ARG A 194 -19.58 13.68 -1.30
C ARG A 194 -20.26 12.33 -1.40
N ASN A 195 -19.67 11.41 -2.15
CA ASN A 195 -20.35 10.17 -2.52
C ASN A 195 -20.02 9.02 -1.57
N LEU A 196 -18.80 9.00 -1.03
CA LEU A 196 -18.30 7.89 -0.22
C LEU A 196 -18.05 8.27 1.24
N GLY A 197 -18.26 9.53 1.62
CA GLY A 197 -18.12 10.00 3.00
C GLY A 197 -16.67 10.13 3.47
N PHE A 198 -15.69 10.20 2.58
CA PHE A 198 -14.29 10.36 3.00
C PHE A 198 -14.11 11.63 3.86
N PRO A 199 -13.21 11.62 4.85
CA PRO A 199 -13.11 12.74 5.79
C PRO A 199 -12.36 13.93 5.19
N HIS A 200 -12.70 15.13 5.65
CA HIS A 200 -11.85 16.31 5.52
C HIS A 200 -10.76 16.25 6.61
N ARG A 201 -9.49 16.30 6.21
CA ARG A 201 -8.29 16.13 7.05
C ARG A 201 -7.20 17.15 6.69
N PRO A 202 -7.35 18.43 7.07
CA PRO A 202 -6.28 19.42 6.95
C PRO A 202 -4.98 18.97 7.64
N GLY A 203 -3.83 19.24 7.02
CA GLY A 203 -2.51 18.85 7.48
C GLY A 203 -2.15 17.36 7.29
N LEU A 204 -3.01 16.56 6.65
CA LEU A 204 -2.69 15.16 6.36
C LEU A 204 -1.53 15.04 5.39
N LEU A 205 -1.50 15.86 4.33
CA LEU A 205 -0.49 15.76 3.27
C LEU A 205 0.88 16.08 3.85
N ASP A 206 0.98 17.20 4.58
CA ASP A 206 2.22 17.62 5.27
C ASP A 206 2.70 16.58 6.28
N ALA A 207 1.78 16.02 7.09
CA ALA A 207 2.13 15.03 8.09
C ALA A 207 2.61 13.71 7.46
N ALA A 208 1.99 13.31 6.35
CA ALA A 208 2.32 12.06 5.68
C ALA A 208 3.66 12.13 4.93
N THR A 209 4.04 13.31 4.42
CA THR A 209 5.33 13.51 3.75
C THR A 209 6.51 13.71 4.70
N GLN A 210 6.26 13.99 6.00
CA GLN A 210 7.35 14.15 6.96
C GLN A 210 8.26 12.92 7.05
N PRO A 211 9.59 13.11 7.10
CA PRO A 211 10.51 12.01 7.35
C PRO A 211 10.35 11.47 8.78
N PHE A 212 10.54 10.17 8.95
CA PHE A 212 10.48 9.51 10.26
C PHE A 212 11.54 8.40 10.38
N GLN A 213 11.76 7.91 11.59
CA GLN A 213 12.66 6.77 11.85
C GLN A 213 11.85 5.48 11.93
N SER A 214 12.27 4.46 11.18
CA SER A 214 11.79 3.09 11.36
C SER A 214 12.66 2.35 12.36
N ASP A 215 12.04 1.50 13.16
CA ASP A 215 12.72 0.61 14.10
C ASP A 215 13.47 -0.53 13.38
N GLY A 216 13.09 -0.84 12.15
CA GLY A 216 13.54 -2.04 11.45
C GLY A 216 12.94 -3.32 12.03
N LEU A 217 13.09 -4.44 11.34
CA LEU A 217 12.71 -5.76 11.83
C LEU A 217 13.72 -6.23 12.89
N ALA A 218 13.22 -6.74 14.01
CA ALA A 218 14.04 -7.22 15.12
C ALA A 218 14.72 -8.58 14.86
N VAL A 219 14.37 -9.23 13.75
CA VAL A 219 14.91 -10.52 13.31
C VAL A 219 15.38 -10.40 11.86
N PRO A 220 16.30 -11.27 11.39
CA PRO A 220 16.72 -11.28 10.00
C PRO A 220 15.54 -11.42 9.04
N TRP A 221 15.69 -10.87 7.83
CA TRP A 221 14.68 -10.98 6.79
C TRP A 221 15.29 -11.36 5.44
N LEU A 222 14.49 -12.08 4.64
CA LEU A 222 14.82 -12.47 3.27
C LEU A 222 13.84 -11.83 2.29
N ARG A 223 14.30 -11.60 1.06
CA ARG A 223 13.51 -10.99 -0.01
C ARG A 223 13.45 -11.88 -1.25
N CYS A 224 12.25 -12.03 -1.80
CA CYS A 224 11.99 -12.45 -3.17
C CYS A 224 11.60 -11.24 -4.03
N TRP A 225 11.68 -11.36 -5.34
CA TRP A 225 11.27 -10.30 -6.27
C TRP A 225 9.89 -10.64 -6.83
N GLY A 226 9.03 -9.64 -6.89
CA GLY A 226 7.81 -9.64 -7.66
C GLY A 226 7.97 -8.82 -8.93
N ASN A 227 6.87 -8.62 -9.65
CA ASN A 227 6.84 -7.86 -10.90
C ASN A 227 7.04 -6.36 -10.64
N HIS A 228 6.62 -5.80 -9.51
CA HIS A 228 6.79 -4.36 -9.24
C HIS A 228 8.25 -3.94 -9.03
N GLU A 229 9.17 -4.89 -8.80
CA GLU A 229 10.62 -4.64 -8.84
C GLU A 229 11.18 -4.55 -10.28
N GLN A 230 10.42 -4.98 -11.29
CA GLN A 230 10.87 -5.11 -12.67
C GLN A 230 10.12 -4.20 -13.65
N VAL A 231 8.84 -3.91 -13.37
CA VAL A 231 7.96 -3.12 -14.23
C VAL A 231 7.23 -2.03 -13.46
N CYS A 232 7.00 -0.91 -14.13
CA CYS A 232 6.27 0.27 -13.67
C CYS A 232 4.85 -0.11 -13.25
N GLN A 233 4.49 0.16 -11.99
CA GLN A 233 3.20 -0.21 -11.38
C GLN A 233 2.82 -1.68 -11.59
N GLY A 234 3.80 -2.58 -11.68
CA GLY A 234 3.56 -4.00 -11.88
C GLY A 234 3.16 -4.40 -13.31
N VAL A 235 3.12 -3.46 -14.27
CA VAL A 235 2.59 -3.73 -15.61
C VAL A 235 3.49 -3.23 -16.74
N GLY A 236 3.90 -1.95 -16.70
CA GLY A 236 4.59 -1.30 -17.82
C GLY A 236 6.10 -1.55 -17.85
N VAL A 237 6.65 -1.94 -19.01
CA VAL A 237 8.10 -2.05 -19.19
C VAL A 237 8.75 -0.69 -18.97
N VAL A 238 9.79 -0.66 -18.13
CA VAL A 238 10.55 0.57 -17.85
C VAL A 238 11.49 0.86 -19.01
N THR A 239 11.01 1.62 -19.99
CA THR A 239 11.81 2.12 -21.12
C THR A 239 12.80 3.20 -20.64
N PRO A 240 13.91 3.47 -21.37
CA PRO A 240 14.77 4.61 -21.07
C PRO A 240 14.03 5.95 -21.05
N GLU A 241 12.99 6.10 -21.87
CA GLU A 241 12.10 7.26 -21.91
C GLU A 241 11.30 7.38 -20.62
N LEU A 242 10.65 6.30 -20.18
CA LEU A 242 9.90 6.28 -18.93
C LEU A 242 10.81 6.52 -17.72
N ALA A 243 12.01 5.92 -17.68
CA ALA A 243 12.98 6.15 -16.61
C ALA A 243 13.42 7.62 -16.54
N ARG A 244 13.56 8.32 -17.68
CA ARG A 244 13.79 9.77 -17.69
C ARG A 244 12.59 10.55 -17.20
N ALA A 245 11.38 10.12 -17.54
CA ALA A 245 10.14 10.75 -17.07
C ALA A 245 9.97 10.61 -15.54
N MET A 246 10.28 9.44 -14.96
CA MET A 246 10.29 9.18 -13.51
C MET A 246 11.16 10.16 -12.72
N ALA A 247 12.27 10.63 -13.30
CA ALA A 247 13.16 11.61 -12.69
C ALA A 247 12.86 13.06 -13.11
N GLY A 248 11.83 13.27 -13.92
CA GLY A 248 11.43 14.57 -14.45
C GLY A 248 10.60 15.40 -13.48
N SER A 249 10.06 16.51 -13.97
CA SER A 249 9.25 17.46 -13.19
C SER A 249 7.85 17.66 -13.79
N ARG A 250 7.38 16.72 -14.62
CA ARG A 250 6.11 16.83 -15.36
C ARG A 250 5.35 15.53 -15.23
N LYS A 251 4.16 15.63 -14.64
CA LYS A 251 3.25 14.50 -14.43
C LYS A 251 2.08 14.56 -15.43
N PRO A 252 1.73 13.44 -16.09
CA PRO A 252 0.56 13.38 -16.97
C PRO A 252 -0.73 13.46 -16.14
N ILE A 253 -1.75 14.13 -16.70
CA ILE A 253 -3.03 14.38 -16.01
C ILE A 253 -4.24 13.78 -16.73
N GLU A 254 -4.03 13.24 -17.93
CA GLU A 254 -5.05 12.64 -18.79
C GLU A 254 -4.42 11.71 -19.83
N LEU A 255 -5.26 10.89 -20.47
CA LEU A 255 -4.85 10.01 -21.57
C LEU A 255 -4.35 10.83 -22.77
N PRO A 256 -3.38 10.32 -23.53
CA PRO A 256 -2.95 10.98 -24.76
C PRO A 256 -4.10 11.07 -25.78
N PRO A 257 -4.24 12.21 -26.49
CA PRO A 257 -5.26 12.35 -27.52
C PRO A 257 -5.15 11.27 -28.58
N GLY A 258 -6.27 10.62 -28.91
CA GLY A 258 -6.32 9.60 -29.96
C GLY A 258 -5.78 8.24 -29.56
N LEU A 259 -5.55 7.97 -28.25
CA LEU A 259 -5.22 6.63 -27.78
C LEU A 259 -6.22 5.59 -28.29
N ASP A 260 -5.70 4.52 -28.89
CA ASP A 260 -6.50 3.34 -29.23
C ASP A 260 -6.87 2.60 -27.94
N ARG A 261 -8.10 2.81 -27.48
CA ARG A 261 -8.62 2.24 -26.23
C ARG A 261 -8.68 0.73 -26.25
N ASP A 262 -8.84 0.10 -27.41
CA ASP A 262 -8.88 -1.36 -27.52
C ASP A 262 -7.49 -1.97 -27.34
N ARG A 263 -6.43 -1.15 -27.46
CA ARG A 263 -5.04 -1.53 -27.26
C ARG A 263 -4.41 -0.87 -26.03
N ALA A 264 -5.20 -0.23 -25.16
CA ALA A 264 -4.68 0.55 -24.03
C ALA A 264 -3.75 -0.28 -23.12
N VAL A 265 -4.13 -1.53 -22.83
CA VAL A 265 -3.30 -2.45 -22.01
C VAL A 265 -1.98 -2.78 -22.72
N ASP A 266 -2.02 -3.17 -23.99
CA ASP A 266 -0.82 -3.51 -24.76
C ASP A 266 0.13 -2.31 -24.88
N ILE A 267 -0.42 -1.11 -25.08
CA ILE A 267 0.34 0.13 -25.14
C ILE A 267 1.00 0.40 -23.79
N PHE A 268 0.25 0.31 -22.69
CA PHE A 268 0.81 0.52 -21.35
C PHE A 268 1.90 -0.49 -21.00
N VAL A 269 1.71 -1.77 -21.33
CA VAL A 269 2.69 -2.82 -21.09
C VAL A 269 3.98 -2.56 -21.85
N ALA A 270 3.90 -2.21 -23.14
CA ALA A 270 5.09 -2.14 -23.99
C ALA A 270 5.73 -0.75 -24.10
N ASN A 271 4.93 0.32 -24.01
CA ASN A 271 5.33 1.71 -24.24
C ASN A 271 4.53 2.67 -23.33
N PRO A 272 4.63 2.54 -21.98
CA PRO A 272 3.86 3.35 -21.04
C PRO A 272 4.10 4.85 -21.17
N GLU A 273 5.22 5.27 -21.78
CA GLU A 273 5.50 6.69 -22.03
C GLU A 273 4.66 7.33 -23.14
N ARG A 274 3.86 6.56 -23.89
CA ARG A 274 3.13 7.01 -25.09
C ARG A 274 1.66 7.33 -24.85
#